data_AF-A0A1G6KA77-F1
#
_entry.id   AF-A0A1G6KA77-F1
#
_cell.length_a   1.000
_cell.length_b   1.000
_cell.length_c   1.000
_cell.angle_alpha   90.00
_cell.angle_beta   90.00
_cell.angle_gamma   90.00
#
_symmetry.space_group_name_H-M   'P 1'
#
loop_
_entity.id
_entity.type
_entity.pdbx_description
1 polymer ?
#
loop_
_entity_poly.entity_id
_entity_poly.type
_entity_poly.pdbx_seq_one_letter_code
_entity_poly.pdbx_strand_id
1 'polypeptide(L)'
;MTTETQYENFDLRIWREGDRYLAEVSNSPAGPSDRVVLRWPFGNEPHDVLLLKLENAILRGRGSRGGLISGEEKILREFGAEVFKAVFRNSDSVAQKFMSSFDQLRQRPNTGLRLNLRVDPPELAMLPWEYVFDESTKTDSYLCLKNLSPLVRFMGNADGPGQVHIDRPLRILAMIANPGGEWEWLDTEAERRRMEEVLQDSKLPVHFRWVLGGTPDDLFDLMLQGPWHIFHFIGHGGTDRYLASEGAYRSEGFVVMQDGLGSPVKVSASELGVILGNGNVHLAVLNCCESARGNSSSSTGAALVDSGIPMAIAMQFAITNIAASRFSGMFYKSLKTGATIEKALTVARQYMRLQSSVEWGIPVFFTRAGSCVLFEPAAVGAMQTEGLVAPAAGPATASPPPLQMTKAQEKLRELWGLSS
;
A
#
# COMPACT_ATOMS: atom_id res chain seq x y z
N MET A 1 20.96 -13.18 10.54
CA MET A 1 21.15 -11.84 9.96
C MET A 1 20.63 -11.90 8.53
N THR A 2 19.35 -11.57 8.32
CA THR A 2 18.85 -11.29 6.98
C THR A 2 19.53 -10.01 6.54
N THR A 3 20.38 -10.09 5.53
CA THR A 3 21.04 -8.92 4.95
C THR A 3 19.95 -8.05 4.32
N GLU A 4 19.82 -6.84 4.86
CA GLU A 4 18.82 -5.87 4.45
C GLU A 4 18.98 -5.56 2.96
N THR A 5 17.86 -5.57 2.22
CA THR A 5 17.90 -5.20 0.79
C THR A 5 17.93 -3.68 0.71
N GLN A 6 19.02 -3.14 0.15
CA GLN A 6 19.14 -1.72 -0.15
C GLN A 6 18.68 -1.45 -1.58
N TYR A 7 18.17 -0.25 -1.84
CA TYR A 7 17.74 0.14 -3.17
C TYR A 7 18.42 1.44 -3.59
N GLU A 8 19.06 1.41 -4.76
CA GLU A 8 19.51 2.61 -5.46
C GLU A 8 18.36 3.14 -6.32
N ASN A 9 18.28 4.45 -6.48
CA ASN A 9 17.18 5.08 -7.21
C ASN A 9 17.38 5.04 -8.73
N PHE A 10 16.28 4.91 -9.45
CA PHE A 10 16.14 5.21 -10.87
C PHE A 10 14.98 6.18 -11.02
N ASP A 11 15.29 7.47 -11.06
CA ASP A 11 14.31 8.56 -11.03
C ASP A 11 13.86 8.89 -12.45
N LEU A 12 12.76 8.27 -12.87
CA LEU A 12 12.16 8.39 -14.20
C LEU A 12 11.00 9.38 -14.16
N ARG A 13 11.10 10.46 -14.95
CA ARG A 13 10.01 11.41 -15.16
C ARG A 13 9.43 11.27 -16.56
N ILE A 14 8.11 11.32 -16.65
CA ILE A 14 7.34 11.41 -17.89
C ILE A 14 6.50 12.68 -17.86
N TRP A 15 6.57 13.51 -18.90
CA TRP A 15 5.78 14.74 -19.03
C TRP A 15 5.29 14.94 -20.46
N ARG A 16 4.42 15.93 -20.67
CA ARG A 16 3.90 16.31 -21.98
C ARG A 16 4.46 17.65 -22.41
N GLU A 17 4.93 17.74 -23.65
CA GLU A 17 5.31 19.00 -24.31
C GLU A 17 4.64 19.03 -25.69
N GLY A 18 3.71 19.97 -25.87
CA GLY A 18 2.83 19.99 -27.04
C GLY A 18 1.98 18.72 -27.13
N ASP A 19 2.07 18.03 -28.26
CA ASP A 19 1.36 16.78 -28.58
C ASP A 19 2.16 15.51 -28.26
N ARG A 20 3.35 15.65 -27.66
CA ARG A 20 4.26 14.53 -27.41
C ARG A 20 4.45 14.29 -25.93
N TYR A 21 4.63 13.03 -25.59
CA TYR A 21 5.15 12.62 -24.29
C TYR A 21 6.66 12.50 -24.35
N LEU A 22 7.34 12.97 -23.31
CA LEU A 22 8.77 12.87 -23.15
C LEU A 22 9.11 12.12 -21.87
N ALA A 23 10.31 11.55 -21.84
CA ALA A 23 10.88 10.95 -20.64
C ALA A 23 12.33 11.36 -20.43
N GLU A 24 12.74 11.39 -19.17
CA GLU A 24 14.13 11.58 -18.76
C GLU A 24 14.40 10.86 -17.43
N VAL A 25 15.64 10.42 -17.25
CA VAL A 25 16.14 9.89 -15.98
C VAL A 25 17.03 10.96 -15.36
N SER A 26 16.61 11.53 -14.23
CA SER A 26 17.39 12.58 -13.56
C SER A 26 18.50 12.03 -12.69
N ASN A 27 18.34 10.82 -12.15
CA ASN A 27 19.27 10.19 -11.24
C ASN A 27 19.20 8.66 -11.36
N SER A 28 20.37 8.04 -11.50
CA SER A 28 20.56 6.59 -11.50
C SER A 28 22.03 6.25 -11.22
N PRO A 29 22.37 5.00 -10.84
CA PRO A 29 23.76 4.55 -10.78
C PRO A 29 24.57 4.81 -12.06
N ALA A 30 23.91 4.72 -13.22
CA ALA A 30 24.52 5.01 -14.52
C ALA A 30 24.52 6.51 -14.90
N GLY A 31 24.13 7.40 -13.99
CA GLY A 31 23.97 8.84 -14.23
C GLY A 31 22.66 9.20 -14.94
N PRO A 32 22.46 10.49 -15.27
CA PRO A 32 21.24 10.97 -15.94
C PRO A 32 21.18 10.53 -17.40
N SER A 33 19.97 10.50 -17.98
CA SER A 33 19.75 10.29 -19.41
C SER A 33 19.53 11.62 -20.16
N ASP A 34 19.73 11.60 -21.48
CA ASP A 34 19.14 12.64 -22.34
C ASP A 34 17.62 12.58 -22.31
N ARG A 35 16.96 13.65 -22.75
CA ARG A 35 15.51 13.68 -22.98
C ARG A 35 15.15 12.86 -24.20
N VAL A 36 14.12 12.03 -24.09
CA VAL A 36 13.64 11.17 -25.18
C VAL A 36 12.17 11.39 -25.44
N VAL A 37 11.76 11.33 -26.70
CA VAL A 37 10.34 11.36 -27.08
C VAL A 37 9.78 9.95 -26.98
N LEU A 38 8.77 9.76 -26.14
CA LEU A 38 8.08 8.49 -26.00
C LEU A 38 7.16 8.26 -27.19
N ARG A 39 7.25 7.06 -27.78
CA ARG A 39 6.27 6.58 -28.76
C ARG A 39 5.14 5.89 -28.01
N TRP A 40 4.16 6.67 -27.58
CA TRP A 40 3.04 6.13 -26.81
C TRP A 40 2.20 5.19 -27.67
N PRO A 41 2.08 3.90 -27.31
CA PRO A 41 1.55 2.87 -28.22
C PRO A 41 0.03 2.92 -28.35
N PHE A 42 -0.64 3.71 -27.50
CA PHE A 42 -2.10 3.82 -27.43
C PHE A 42 -2.65 5.12 -28.02
N GLY A 43 -1.85 5.88 -28.79
CA GLY A 43 -2.19 7.25 -29.23
C GLY A 43 -3.48 7.45 -30.05
N ASN A 44 -4.12 6.39 -30.55
CA ASN A 44 -5.39 6.46 -31.28
C ASN A 44 -6.62 6.08 -30.43
N GLU A 45 -6.42 5.39 -29.31
CA GLU A 45 -7.50 4.99 -28.39
C GLU A 45 -7.58 6.02 -27.26
N PRO A 46 -8.77 6.56 -26.93
CA PRO A 46 -8.89 7.43 -25.76
C PRO A 46 -8.42 6.68 -24.49
N HIS A 47 -7.57 7.30 -23.68
CA HIS A 47 -7.00 6.66 -22.48
C HIS A 47 -8.05 6.13 -21.50
N ASP A 48 -9.23 6.76 -21.46
CA ASP A 48 -10.36 6.28 -20.65
C ASP A 48 -10.87 4.91 -21.12
N VAL A 49 -10.88 4.65 -22.43
CA VAL A 49 -11.27 3.35 -23.00
C VAL A 49 -10.24 2.28 -22.63
N LEU A 50 -8.96 2.61 -22.74
CA LEU A 50 -7.87 1.72 -22.32
C LEU A 50 -7.98 1.41 -20.82
N LEU A 51 -8.18 2.42 -19.98
CA LEU A 51 -8.33 2.24 -18.53
C LEU A 51 -9.52 1.33 -18.21
N LEU A 52 -10.68 1.57 -18.82
CA LEU A 52 -11.86 0.72 -18.66
C LEU A 52 -11.61 -0.72 -19.11
N LYS A 53 -10.85 -0.93 -20.19
CA LYS A 53 -10.49 -2.28 -20.66
C LYS A 53 -9.61 -3.01 -19.64
N LEU A 54 -8.62 -2.33 -19.06
CA LEU A 54 -7.73 -2.89 -18.04
C LEU A 54 -8.47 -3.18 -16.74
N GLU A 55 -9.32 -2.24 -16.31
CA GLU A 55 -10.19 -2.41 -15.15
C GLU A 55 -11.10 -3.63 -15.32
N ASN A 56 -11.78 -3.76 -16.46
CA ASN A 56 -12.61 -4.93 -16.76
C ASN A 56 -11.82 -6.24 -16.75
N ALA A 57 -10.58 -6.25 -17.26
CA ALA A 57 -9.73 -7.43 -17.20
C ALA A 57 -9.41 -7.83 -15.75
N ILE A 58 -9.12 -6.85 -14.88
CA ILE A 58 -8.89 -7.11 -13.44
C ILE A 58 -10.17 -7.63 -12.78
N LEU A 59 -11.31 -6.97 -13.00
CA LEU A 59 -12.60 -7.37 -12.42
C LEU A 59 -12.99 -8.81 -12.80
N ARG A 60 -12.84 -9.17 -14.08
CA ARG A 60 -13.16 -10.52 -14.59
C ARG A 60 -12.12 -11.56 -14.18
N GLY A 61 -10.87 -11.15 -13.99
CA GLY A 61 -9.74 -12.01 -13.64
C GLY A 61 -9.60 -12.34 -12.14
N ARG A 62 -10.52 -11.87 -11.28
CA ARG A 62 -10.53 -12.13 -9.82
C ARG A 62 -10.67 -13.61 -9.43
N GLY A 63 -11.02 -14.48 -10.38
CA GLY A 63 -11.13 -15.91 -10.17
C GLY A 63 -9.78 -16.60 -9.87
N SER A 64 -9.87 -17.84 -9.36
CA SER A 64 -8.70 -18.63 -8.97
C SER A 64 -7.80 -18.97 -10.18
N ARG A 65 -6.48 -18.94 -9.99
CA ARG A 65 -5.48 -19.27 -11.01
C ARG A 65 -5.62 -20.73 -11.47
N GLY A 66 -6.22 -20.95 -12.63
CA GLY A 66 -6.23 -22.24 -13.33
C GLY A 66 -5.29 -22.25 -14.53
N GLY A 67 -4.39 -23.25 -14.61
CA GLY A 67 -3.67 -23.60 -15.84
C GLY A 67 -2.96 -22.45 -16.60
N LEU A 68 -3.05 -22.51 -17.94
CA LEU A 68 -2.48 -21.55 -18.90
C LEU A 68 -2.85 -20.09 -18.57
N ILE A 69 -2.08 -19.13 -19.11
CA ILE A 69 -2.35 -17.69 -18.95
C ILE A 69 -3.80 -17.39 -19.38
N SER A 70 -4.61 -16.80 -18.50
CA SER A 70 -6.00 -16.45 -18.81
C SER A 70 -6.05 -15.29 -19.81
N GLY A 71 -7.20 -15.12 -20.48
CA GLY A 71 -7.41 -14.00 -21.41
C GLY A 71 -7.23 -12.65 -20.71
N GLU A 72 -7.68 -12.55 -19.46
CA GLU A 72 -7.57 -11.37 -18.61
C GLU A 72 -6.11 -11.07 -18.26
N GLU A 73 -5.33 -12.08 -17.88
CA GLU A 73 -3.90 -11.89 -17.63
C GLU A 73 -3.16 -11.48 -18.90
N LYS A 74 -3.54 -12.04 -20.06
CA LYS A 74 -2.95 -11.70 -21.35
C LYS A 74 -3.15 -10.22 -21.69
N ILE A 75 -4.34 -9.67 -21.46
CA ILE A 75 -4.62 -8.23 -21.66
C ILE A 75 -3.67 -7.36 -20.84
N LEU A 76 -3.49 -7.67 -19.55
CA LEU A 76 -2.60 -6.90 -18.67
C LEU A 76 -1.13 -7.03 -19.06
N ARG A 77 -0.71 -8.24 -19.49
CA ARG A 77 0.65 -8.50 -19.95
C ARG A 77 0.97 -7.74 -21.23
N GLU A 78 0.07 -7.78 -22.22
CA GLU A 78 0.24 -7.05 -23.48
C GLU A 78 0.32 -5.54 -23.24
N PHE A 79 -0.57 -5.01 -22.40
CA PHE A 79 -0.47 -3.61 -21.96
C PHE A 79 0.91 -3.32 -21.33
N GLY A 80 1.33 -4.15 -20.38
CA GLY A 80 2.61 -4.00 -19.70
C GLY A 80 3.82 -4.05 -20.63
N ALA A 81 3.79 -4.92 -21.63
CA ALA A 81 4.84 -5.08 -22.62
C ALA A 81 4.92 -3.89 -23.56
N GLU A 82 3.79 -3.36 -24.01
CA GLU A 82 3.75 -2.16 -24.86
C GLU A 82 4.21 -0.91 -24.09
N VAL A 83 3.83 -0.76 -22.82
CA VAL A 83 4.35 0.31 -21.95
C VAL A 83 5.86 0.16 -21.76
N PHE A 84 6.37 -1.05 -21.51
CA PHE A 84 7.81 -1.29 -21.35
C PHE A 84 8.57 -0.91 -22.64
N LYS A 85 8.10 -1.35 -23.81
CA LYS A 85 8.71 -1.01 -25.11
C LYS A 85 8.68 0.49 -25.39
N ALA A 86 7.63 1.18 -24.97
CA ALA A 86 7.49 2.62 -25.17
C ALA A 86 8.51 3.41 -24.34
N VAL A 87 8.75 3.01 -23.08
CA VAL A 87 9.65 3.70 -22.14
C VAL A 87 11.10 3.26 -22.27
N PHE A 88 11.35 1.96 -22.39
CA PHE A 88 12.68 1.35 -22.40
C PHE A 88 13.07 0.86 -23.79
N ARG A 89 12.85 1.69 -24.81
CA ARG A 89 13.27 1.37 -26.17
C ARG A 89 14.80 1.33 -26.26
N ASN A 90 15.37 0.21 -26.70
CA ASN A 90 16.83 -0.04 -26.68
C ASN A 90 17.72 1.03 -27.34
N SER A 91 17.19 1.79 -28.31
CA SER A 91 17.93 2.88 -28.96
C SER A 91 18.05 4.15 -28.10
N ASP A 92 17.28 4.25 -27.03
CA ASP A 92 17.06 5.50 -26.30
C ASP A 92 17.89 5.52 -25.01
N SER A 93 18.33 6.72 -24.62
CA SER A 93 19.20 6.91 -23.46
C SER A 93 18.59 6.37 -22.16
N VAL A 94 17.26 6.48 -21.98
CA VAL A 94 16.53 5.94 -20.82
C VAL A 94 16.75 4.43 -20.65
N ALA A 95 16.60 3.66 -21.73
CA ALA A 95 16.79 2.20 -21.72
C ALA A 95 18.26 1.84 -21.42
N GLN A 96 19.19 2.56 -22.02
CA GLN A 96 20.62 2.37 -21.77
C GLN A 96 20.98 2.62 -20.30
N LYS A 97 20.41 3.66 -19.67
CA LYS A 97 20.61 3.93 -18.24
C LYS A 97 19.99 2.87 -17.35
N PHE A 98 18.81 2.37 -17.71
CA PHE A 98 18.15 1.30 -16.97
C PHE A 98 19.00 0.02 -16.96
N MET A 99 19.43 -0.44 -18.15
CA MET A 99 20.28 -1.62 -18.29
C MET A 99 21.64 -1.45 -17.60
N SER A 100 22.31 -0.33 -17.84
CA SER A 100 23.63 -0.04 -17.26
C SER A 100 23.57 0.04 -15.74
N SER A 101 22.48 0.57 -15.17
CA SER A 101 22.28 0.61 -13.73
C SER A 101 22.19 -0.80 -13.14
N PHE A 102 21.40 -1.70 -13.75
CA PHE A 102 21.40 -3.10 -13.31
C PHE A 102 22.76 -3.78 -13.45
N ASP A 103 23.49 -3.53 -14.54
CA ASP A 103 24.82 -4.10 -14.75
C ASP A 103 25.80 -3.70 -13.65
N GLN A 104 25.78 -2.44 -13.20
CA GLN A 104 26.59 -1.97 -12.08
C GLN A 104 26.19 -2.60 -10.75
N LEU A 105 24.89 -2.85 -10.53
CA LEU A 105 24.38 -3.43 -9.29
C LEU A 105 24.57 -4.95 -9.21
N ARG A 106 24.84 -5.66 -10.31
CA ARG A 106 25.04 -7.13 -10.31
C ARG A 106 26.10 -7.62 -9.32
N GLN A 107 27.13 -6.81 -9.06
CA GLN A 107 28.22 -7.15 -8.15
C GLN A 107 27.96 -6.75 -6.69
N ARG A 108 26.84 -6.06 -6.41
CA ARG A 108 26.49 -5.57 -5.07
C ARG A 108 25.41 -6.50 -4.48
N PRO A 109 25.76 -7.43 -3.57
CA PRO A 109 24.79 -8.33 -2.98
C PRO A 109 23.70 -7.54 -2.24
N ASN A 110 22.45 -8.00 -2.34
CA ASN A 110 21.28 -7.38 -1.72
C ASN A 110 21.03 -5.92 -2.10
N THR A 111 21.51 -5.46 -3.26
CA THR A 111 21.19 -4.13 -3.79
C THR A 111 20.26 -4.26 -5.00
N GLY A 112 19.12 -3.57 -4.97
CA GLY A 112 18.18 -3.47 -6.09
C GLY A 112 18.14 -2.06 -6.67
N LEU A 113 17.39 -1.91 -7.76
CA LEU A 113 17.13 -0.63 -8.43
C LEU A 113 15.66 -0.25 -8.24
N ARG A 114 15.37 0.73 -7.39
CA ARG A 114 14.00 1.25 -7.21
C ARG A 114 13.65 2.16 -8.37
N LEU A 115 12.58 1.83 -9.08
CA LEU A 115 12.02 2.68 -10.12
C LEU A 115 11.10 3.72 -9.48
N ASN A 116 11.61 4.94 -9.31
CA ASN A 116 10.83 6.09 -8.87
C ASN A 116 10.19 6.71 -10.11
N LEU A 117 8.91 6.43 -10.30
CA LEU A 117 8.16 6.82 -11.47
C LEU A 117 7.32 8.07 -11.18
N ARG A 118 7.68 9.18 -11.83
CA ARG A 118 6.87 10.40 -11.87
C ARG A 118 6.20 10.54 -13.22
N VAL A 119 4.87 10.58 -13.24
CA VAL A 119 4.06 10.75 -14.46
C VAL A 119 3.23 12.02 -14.30
N ASP A 120 3.64 13.09 -14.97
CA ASP A 120 2.96 14.39 -14.88
C ASP A 120 1.60 14.42 -15.63
N PRO A 121 1.43 13.79 -16.81
CA PRO A 121 0.15 13.81 -17.52
C PRO A 121 -0.90 12.96 -16.78
N PRO A 122 -2.03 13.53 -16.34
CA PRO A 122 -3.06 12.81 -15.58
C PRO A 122 -3.57 11.54 -16.27
N GLU A 123 -3.76 11.61 -17.59
CA GLU A 123 -4.23 10.51 -18.43
C GLU A 123 -3.27 9.29 -18.42
N LEU A 124 -1.98 9.52 -18.20
CA LEU A 124 -0.98 8.46 -18.09
C LEU A 124 -0.79 8.02 -16.63
N ALA A 125 -0.89 8.95 -15.68
CA ALA A 125 -0.72 8.66 -14.25
C ALA A 125 -1.74 7.61 -13.77
N MET A 126 -2.96 7.67 -14.29
CA MET A 126 -4.08 6.77 -14.01
C MET A 126 -3.88 5.32 -14.46
N LEU A 127 -2.96 5.08 -15.39
CA LEU A 127 -2.73 3.74 -15.91
C LEU A 127 -2.04 2.85 -14.86
N PRO A 128 -2.21 1.51 -14.94
CA PRO A 128 -1.67 0.62 -13.93
C PRO A 128 -0.24 0.19 -14.28
N TRP A 129 0.72 1.10 -14.09
CA TRP A 129 2.15 0.89 -14.36
C TRP A 129 2.75 -0.28 -13.57
N GLU A 130 2.06 -0.76 -12.54
CA GLU A 130 2.41 -1.92 -11.76
C GLU A 130 2.47 -3.20 -12.61
N TYR A 131 1.74 -3.24 -13.73
CA TYR A 131 1.76 -4.35 -14.70
C TYR A 131 2.82 -4.21 -15.80
N VAL A 132 3.73 -3.24 -15.74
CA VAL A 132 4.84 -3.15 -16.71
C VAL A 132 5.60 -4.48 -16.78
N PHE A 133 5.72 -5.00 -18.00
CA PHE A 133 6.18 -6.35 -18.29
C PHE A 133 7.41 -6.32 -19.20
N ASP A 134 8.50 -6.89 -18.72
CA ASP A 134 9.79 -6.89 -19.41
C ASP A 134 9.97 -8.20 -20.19
N GLU A 135 9.73 -8.14 -21.50
CA GLU A 135 9.95 -9.23 -22.48
C GLU A 135 11.38 -9.23 -23.05
N SER A 136 12.23 -8.28 -22.64
CA SER A 136 13.58 -8.14 -23.21
C SER A 136 14.57 -9.13 -22.60
N THR A 137 14.24 -9.70 -21.44
CA THR A 137 15.09 -10.63 -20.71
C THR A 137 14.71 -12.08 -20.99
N LYS A 138 15.63 -13.02 -20.74
CA LYS A 138 15.34 -14.47 -20.86
C LYS A 138 14.25 -14.96 -19.91
N THR A 139 13.88 -14.16 -18.93
CA THR A 139 12.87 -14.46 -17.92
C THR A 139 11.79 -13.39 -17.97
N ASP A 140 10.89 -13.50 -18.95
CA ASP A 140 9.74 -12.61 -19.10
C ASP A 140 9.01 -12.45 -17.76
N SER A 141 8.96 -11.22 -17.26
CA SER A 141 8.39 -10.99 -15.93
C SER A 141 7.98 -9.54 -15.70
N TYR A 142 6.99 -9.37 -14.82
CA TYR A 142 6.56 -8.08 -14.31
C TYR A 142 7.66 -7.47 -13.44
N LEU A 143 8.00 -6.20 -13.69
CA LEU A 143 9.05 -5.50 -12.92
C LEU A 143 8.73 -5.50 -11.42
N CYS A 144 7.47 -5.22 -11.06
CA CYS A 144 6.96 -5.15 -9.69
C CYS A 144 6.97 -6.48 -8.92
N LEU A 145 7.15 -7.61 -9.61
CA LEU A 145 7.27 -8.93 -8.98
C LEU A 145 8.73 -9.35 -8.75
N LYS A 146 9.71 -8.57 -9.22
CA LYS A 146 11.13 -8.81 -8.95
C LYS A 146 11.54 -8.07 -7.68
N ASN A 147 12.18 -8.80 -6.77
CA ASN A 147 12.73 -8.25 -5.52
C ASN A 147 13.73 -7.10 -5.72
N LEU A 148 14.38 -7.05 -6.89
CA LEU A 148 15.43 -6.08 -7.22
C LEU A 148 14.91 -4.87 -7.99
N SER A 149 13.61 -4.76 -8.26
CA SER A 149 13.05 -3.66 -9.05
C SER A 149 11.66 -3.23 -8.58
N PRO A 150 11.51 -2.80 -7.32
CA PRO A 150 10.26 -2.22 -6.87
C PRO A 150 9.95 -0.93 -7.64
N LEU A 151 8.68 -0.75 -8.01
CA LEU A 151 8.16 0.48 -8.61
C LEU A 151 7.44 1.29 -7.54
N VAL A 152 7.74 2.59 -7.50
CA VAL A 152 7.12 3.58 -6.61
C VAL A 152 6.59 4.74 -7.44
N ARG A 153 5.36 5.18 -7.19
CA ARG A 153 4.77 6.39 -7.77
C ARG A 153 5.27 7.60 -7.00
N PHE A 154 5.91 8.52 -7.67
CA PHE A 154 6.58 9.65 -7.06
C PHE A 154 5.78 10.94 -7.19
N MET A 155 5.42 11.54 -6.05
CA MET A 155 4.64 12.78 -5.96
C MET A 155 5.56 13.94 -5.55
N GLY A 156 5.72 14.95 -6.40
CA GLY A 156 6.38 16.21 -6.04
C GLY A 156 7.76 16.49 -6.65
N ASN A 157 8.34 17.61 -6.23
CA ASN A 157 9.71 18.05 -6.55
C ASN A 157 10.67 17.67 -5.40
N ALA A 158 11.98 17.75 -5.65
CA ALA A 158 13.08 17.17 -4.86
C ALA A 158 13.13 17.46 -3.33
N ASP A 159 12.27 18.32 -2.81
CA ASP A 159 12.21 18.69 -1.40
C ASP A 159 11.17 17.85 -0.66
N GLY A 160 11.58 16.70 -0.14
CA GLY A 160 10.81 16.00 0.88
C GLY A 160 11.69 15.64 2.07
N PRO A 161 11.08 15.18 3.17
CA PRO A 161 11.83 14.74 4.32
C PRO A 161 12.77 13.63 3.81
N GLY A 162 14.07 13.78 4.09
CA GLY A 162 15.06 12.76 3.75
C GLY A 162 14.75 11.43 4.43
N GLN A 163 15.73 10.53 4.43
CA GLN A 163 15.57 9.22 5.07
C GLN A 163 15.16 9.35 6.55
N VAL A 164 14.01 8.78 6.90
CA VAL A 164 13.50 8.73 8.27
C VAL A 164 13.76 7.35 8.86
N HIS A 165 14.43 7.33 10.00
CA HIS A 165 14.66 6.10 10.76
C HIS A 165 13.60 6.01 11.85
N ILE A 166 12.89 4.89 11.89
CA ILE A 166 11.85 4.65 12.89
C ILE A 166 12.35 3.60 13.88
N ASP A 167 12.59 4.05 15.11
CA ASP A 167 12.94 3.19 16.22
C ASP A 167 11.76 2.28 16.60
N ARG A 168 12.09 1.08 17.10
CA ARG A 168 11.09 0.16 17.65
C ARG A 168 10.60 0.59 19.04
N PRO A 169 9.38 0.23 19.45
CA PRO A 169 8.40 -0.60 18.75
C PRO A 169 7.77 0.08 17.54
N LEU A 170 7.53 -0.69 16.47
CA LEU A 170 6.71 -0.21 15.36
C LEU A 170 5.28 0.03 15.86
N ARG A 171 4.80 1.28 15.77
CA ARG A 171 3.46 1.67 16.23
C ARG A 171 2.49 1.73 15.05
N ILE A 172 1.47 0.88 15.07
CA ILE A 172 0.49 0.73 14.02
C ILE A 172 -0.90 0.99 14.61
N LEU A 173 -1.61 1.94 14.02
CA LEU A 173 -3.03 2.17 14.29
C LEU A 173 -3.83 1.67 13.08
N ALA A 174 -4.82 0.83 13.31
CA ALA A 174 -5.72 0.38 12.25
C ALA A 174 -7.18 0.73 12.56
N MET A 175 -7.97 0.99 11.52
CA MET A 175 -9.38 1.36 11.62
C MET A 175 -10.17 0.60 10.57
N ILE A 176 -11.34 0.11 10.98
CA ILE A 176 -12.34 -0.46 10.07
C ILE A 176 -13.55 0.46 10.10
N ALA A 177 -13.96 0.97 8.94
CA ALA A 177 -15.21 1.71 8.80
C ALA A 177 -16.12 0.99 7.80
N ASN A 178 -17.28 0.55 8.29
CA ASN A 178 -18.27 -0.19 7.52
C ASN A 178 -19.67 0.30 7.89
N PRO A 179 -20.05 1.54 7.51
CA PRO A 179 -21.33 2.16 7.92
C PRO A 179 -22.57 1.47 7.34
N GLY A 180 -22.44 0.69 6.26
CA GLY A 180 -23.59 0.14 5.54
C GLY A 180 -24.49 1.22 4.93
N GLY A 181 -25.80 0.96 4.89
CA GLY A 181 -26.79 1.89 4.31
C GLY A 181 -26.77 1.87 2.79
N GLU A 182 -26.41 2.99 2.17
CA GLU A 182 -26.20 3.09 0.72
C GLU A 182 -24.90 2.42 0.24
N TRP A 183 -23.99 2.09 1.18
CA TRP A 183 -22.74 1.39 0.92
C TRP A 183 -22.87 -0.10 1.22
N GLU A 184 -22.28 -0.94 0.37
CA GLU A 184 -22.27 -2.39 0.55
C GLU A 184 -21.53 -2.79 1.84
N TRP A 185 -22.00 -3.82 2.53
CA TRP A 185 -21.28 -4.37 3.67
C TRP A 185 -20.00 -5.08 3.23
N LEU A 186 -18.86 -4.62 3.72
CA LEU A 186 -17.58 -5.29 3.50
C LEU A 186 -17.41 -6.47 4.46
N ASP A 187 -16.96 -7.61 3.97
CA ASP A 187 -16.46 -8.70 4.82
C ASP A 187 -14.98 -8.49 5.12
N THR A 188 -14.72 -7.76 6.20
CA THR A 188 -13.38 -7.36 6.65
C THR A 188 -12.76 -8.34 7.64
N GLU A 189 -13.48 -9.40 8.04
CA GLU A 189 -13.09 -10.26 9.16
C GLU A 189 -11.82 -11.07 8.84
N ALA A 190 -11.74 -11.58 7.61
CA ALA A 190 -10.56 -12.33 7.16
C ALA A 190 -9.30 -11.46 7.12
N GLU A 191 -9.42 -10.17 6.80
CA GLU A 191 -8.30 -9.23 6.84
C GLU A 191 -7.92 -8.87 8.27
N ARG A 192 -8.91 -8.51 9.11
CA ARG A 192 -8.73 -8.21 10.53
C ARG A 192 -7.98 -9.31 11.27
N ARG A 193 -8.47 -10.55 11.18
CA ARG A 193 -7.84 -11.72 11.82
C ARG A 193 -6.42 -11.94 11.35
N ARG A 194 -6.17 -11.81 10.05
CA ARG A 194 -4.84 -12.01 9.47
C ARG A 194 -3.85 -10.94 9.95
N MET A 195 -4.29 -9.69 10.10
CA MET A 195 -3.47 -8.64 10.71
C MET A 195 -3.18 -8.94 12.19
N GLU A 196 -4.20 -9.31 12.97
CA GLU A 196 -4.04 -9.68 14.38
C GLU A 196 -3.06 -10.85 14.55
N GLU A 197 -3.23 -11.94 13.79
CA GLU A 197 -2.32 -13.11 13.77
C GLU A 197 -0.85 -12.72 13.57
N VAL A 198 -0.60 -11.77 12.66
CA VAL A 198 0.76 -11.36 12.28
C VAL A 198 1.35 -10.34 13.25
N LEU A 199 0.56 -9.35 13.66
CA LEU A 199 1.01 -8.19 14.42
C LEU A 199 1.05 -8.44 15.94
N GLN A 200 0.20 -9.32 16.46
CA GLN A 200 0.17 -9.67 17.89
C GLN A 200 1.13 -10.81 18.27
N ASP A 201 1.78 -11.46 17.30
CA ASP A 201 2.81 -12.45 17.59
C ASP A 201 4.01 -11.78 18.31
N SER A 202 4.35 -12.30 19.49
CA SER A 202 5.19 -11.65 20.50
C SER A 202 6.68 -11.56 20.19
N LYS A 203 7.15 -12.16 19.07
CA LYS A 203 8.57 -12.28 18.77
C LYS A 203 9.29 -10.97 18.44
N LEU A 204 8.56 -9.88 18.21
CA LEU A 204 9.11 -8.56 17.92
C LEU A 204 8.20 -7.47 18.50
N PRO A 205 8.75 -6.35 19.02
CA PRO A 205 7.95 -5.33 19.68
C PRO A 205 7.21 -4.49 18.62
N VAL A 206 5.95 -4.84 18.37
CA VAL A 206 4.99 -4.04 17.61
C VAL A 206 3.92 -3.56 18.58
N HIS A 207 3.64 -2.27 18.59
CA HIS A 207 2.48 -1.73 19.29
C HIS A 207 1.35 -1.56 18.28
N PHE A 208 0.39 -2.48 18.31
CA PHE A 208 -0.75 -2.51 17.40
C PHE A 208 -2.03 -2.21 18.17
N ARG A 209 -2.83 -1.26 17.67
CA ARG A 209 -4.13 -0.91 18.23
C ARG A 209 -5.16 -0.74 17.11
N TRP A 210 -6.39 -1.20 17.37
CA TRP A 210 -7.56 -0.84 16.58
C TRP A 210 -8.19 0.44 17.13
N VAL A 211 -8.60 1.34 16.23
CA VAL A 211 -9.58 2.39 16.54
C VAL A 211 -10.88 1.70 16.92
N LEU A 212 -11.38 2.01 18.12
CA LEU A 212 -12.68 1.54 18.57
C LEU A 212 -13.71 2.53 18.05
N GLY A 213 -14.60 2.07 17.18
CA GLY A 213 -15.53 2.93 16.46
C GLY A 213 -15.11 3.15 15.00
N GLY A 214 -15.92 3.95 14.31
CA GLY A 214 -15.81 4.17 12.87
C GLY A 214 -15.83 5.65 12.50
N THR A 215 -15.74 6.56 13.48
CA THR A 215 -15.93 8.00 13.24
C THR A 215 -14.63 8.77 13.06
N PRO A 216 -14.67 9.95 12.42
CA PRO A 216 -13.51 10.86 12.37
C PRO A 216 -13.00 11.25 13.76
N ASP A 217 -13.91 11.44 14.73
CA ASP A 217 -13.57 11.82 16.10
C ASP A 217 -12.81 10.69 16.82
N ASP A 218 -13.25 9.43 16.67
CA ASP A 218 -12.55 8.26 17.22
C ASP A 218 -11.10 8.17 16.70
N LEU A 219 -10.92 8.46 15.41
CA LEU A 219 -9.61 8.47 14.77
C LEU A 219 -8.75 9.62 15.28
N PHE A 220 -9.32 10.82 15.36
CA PHE A 220 -8.63 12.03 15.82
C PHE A 220 -8.13 11.88 17.26
N ASP A 221 -9.00 11.41 18.17
CA ASP A 221 -8.66 11.20 19.59
C ASP A 221 -7.52 10.19 19.77
N LEU A 222 -7.48 9.14 18.95
CA LEU A 222 -6.39 8.17 18.99
C LEU A 222 -5.12 8.69 18.34
N MET A 223 -5.19 9.50 17.28
CA MET A 223 -4.02 10.14 16.69
C MET A 223 -3.28 11.03 17.69
N LEU A 224 -4.02 11.76 18.55
CA LEU A 224 -3.44 12.57 19.64
C LEU A 224 -2.72 11.76 20.71
N GLN A 225 -3.02 10.46 20.85
CA GLN A 225 -2.35 9.54 21.78
C GLN A 225 -1.05 8.96 21.19
N GLY A 226 -0.58 9.48 20.06
CA GLY A 226 0.60 9.04 19.33
C GLY A 226 1.94 9.21 20.06
N PRO A 227 3.07 8.94 19.38
CA PRO A 227 3.19 8.78 17.93
C PRO A 227 2.62 7.46 17.39
N TRP A 228 2.22 7.46 16.11
CA TRP A 228 1.80 6.33 15.30
C TRP A 228 2.58 6.35 13.98
N HIS A 229 3.30 5.28 13.65
CA HIS A 229 4.15 5.26 12.46
C HIS A 229 3.37 4.86 11.20
N ILE A 230 2.40 3.95 11.35
CA ILE A 230 1.56 3.44 10.28
C ILE A 230 0.10 3.62 10.65
N PHE A 231 -0.69 4.20 9.75
CA PHE A 231 -2.14 4.16 9.80
C PHE A 231 -2.67 3.19 8.75
N HIS A 232 -3.55 2.26 9.10
CA HIS A 232 -4.16 1.31 8.19
C HIS A 232 -5.68 1.44 8.21
N PHE A 233 -6.28 1.72 7.06
CA PHE A 233 -7.72 1.89 6.92
C PHE A 233 -8.30 0.76 6.07
N ILE A 234 -9.38 0.15 6.57
CA ILE A 234 -10.19 -0.83 5.84
C ILE A 234 -11.60 -0.25 5.74
N GLY A 235 -12.10 -0.05 4.52
CA GLY A 235 -13.41 0.54 4.32
C GLY A 235 -13.70 0.87 2.87
N HIS A 236 -14.68 1.75 2.67
CA HIS A 236 -14.99 2.28 1.34
C HIS A 236 -14.21 3.55 1.03
N GLY A 237 -14.07 3.83 -0.26
CA GLY A 237 -13.42 5.01 -0.79
C GLY A 237 -13.93 5.30 -2.19
N GLY A 238 -13.57 6.46 -2.71
CA GLY A 238 -13.95 6.88 -4.05
C GLY A 238 -13.42 8.26 -4.38
N THR A 239 -13.90 8.80 -5.49
CA THR A 239 -13.58 10.16 -5.94
C THR A 239 -14.87 10.91 -6.24
N ASP A 240 -15.02 12.10 -5.67
CA ASP A 240 -16.13 13.01 -6.00
C ASP A 240 -15.65 14.12 -6.93
N ARG A 241 -16.52 14.54 -7.85
CA ARG A 241 -16.27 15.65 -8.78
C ARG A 241 -17.01 16.89 -8.30
N TYR A 242 -16.32 18.01 -8.13
CA TYR A 242 -16.89 19.26 -7.66
C TYR A 242 -16.49 20.44 -8.55
N LEU A 243 -17.27 21.52 -8.49
CA LEU A 243 -16.95 22.77 -9.17
C LEU A 243 -16.14 23.65 -8.23
N ALA A 244 -14.88 23.92 -8.56
CA ALA A 244 -14.04 24.83 -7.80
C ALA A 244 -14.55 26.28 -7.93
N SER A 245 -14.21 27.13 -6.96
CA SER A 245 -14.56 28.56 -6.94
C SER A 245 -14.14 29.31 -8.22
N GLU A 246 -13.09 28.82 -8.88
CA GLU A 246 -12.55 29.33 -10.15
C GLU A 246 -13.35 28.88 -11.39
N GLY A 247 -14.43 28.11 -11.22
CA GLY A 247 -15.29 27.62 -12.30
C GLY A 247 -14.78 26.36 -13.02
N ALA A 248 -13.68 25.76 -12.55
CA ALA A 248 -13.14 24.51 -13.09
C ALA A 248 -13.67 23.28 -12.32
N TYR A 249 -14.03 22.21 -13.04
CA TYR A 249 -14.31 20.92 -12.39
C TYR A 249 -13.02 20.32 -11.85
N ARG A 250 -13.04 19.93 -10.58
CA ARG A 250 -11.97 19.20 -9.90
C ARG A 250 -12.51 17.89 -9.36
N SER A 251 -11.60 17.01 -8.98
CA SER A 251 -11.91 15.73 -8.37
C SER A 251 -11.16 15.64 -7.05
N GLU A 252 -11.81 15.10 -6.01
CA GLU A 252 -11.19 14.85 -4.70
C GLU A 252 -11.48 13.43 -4.24
N GLY A 253 -10.43 12.74 -3.80
CA GLY A 253 -10.55 11.41 -3.21
C GLY A 253 -11.11 11.48 -1.80
N PHE A 254 -11.88 10.47 -1.39
CA PHE A 254 -12.41 10.35 -0.05
C PHE A 254 -12.34 8.90 0.48
N VAL A 255 -12.45 8.75 1.80
CA VAL A 255 -12.80 7.49 2.47
C VAL A 255 -14.16 7.63 3.13
N VAL A 256 -14.86 6.51 3.36
CA VAL A 256 -16.17 6.52 4.02
C VAL A 256 -16.02 6.05 5.46
N MET A 257 -16.38 6.92 6.39
CA MET A 257 -16.43 6.67 7.83
C MET A 257 -17.88 6.62 8.31
N GLN A 258 -18.08 6.54 9.62
CA GLN A 258 -19.38 6.65 10.28
C GLN A 258 -19.52 8.03 10.92
N ASP A 259 -20.73 8.58 10.95
CA ASP A 259 -21.07 9.64 11.89
C ASP A 259 -21.32 9.05 13.29
N GLY A 260 -21.55 9.92 14.29
CA GLY A 260 -21.88 9.49 15.66
C GLY A 260 -23.19 8.71 15.79
N LEU A 261 -23.96 8.54 14.72
CA LEU A 261 -25.21 7.79 14.64
C LEU A 261 -25.05 6.48 13.83
N GLY A 262 -23.86 6.20 13.28
CA GLY A 262 -23.55 5.03 12.46
C GLY A 262 -23.84 5.20 10.96
N SER A 263 -24.29 6.37 10.50
CA SER A 263 -24.55 6.64 9.08
C SER A 263 -23.25 6.91 8.33
N PRO A 264 -23.18 6.64 7.01
CA PRO A 264 -21.98 6.92 6.23
C PRO A 264 -21.68 8.42 6.15
N VAL A 265 -20.42 8.78 6.38
CA VAL A 265 -19.89 10.13 6.14
C VAL A 265 -18.63 10.03 5.27
N LYS A 266 -18.56 10.84 4.21
CA LYS A 266 -17.35 10.95 3.38
C LYS A 266 -16.35 11.87 4.08
N VAL A 267 -15.12 11.39 4.22
CA VAL A 267 -13.98 12.16 4.72
C VAL A 267 -13.03 12.34 3.55
N SER A 268 -12.83 13.57 3.12
CA SER A 268 -11.92 13.91 2.02
C SER A 268 -10.48 13.53 2.35
N ALA A 269 -9.65 13.36 1.32
CA ALA A 269 -8.23 13.13 1.48
C ALA A 269 -7.54 14.27 2.26
N SER A 270 -8.00 15.51 2.05
CA SER A 270 -7.53 16.71 2.75
C SER A 270 -7.84 16.65 4.25
N GLU A 271 -9.09 16.35 4.62
CA GLU A 271 -9.51 16.18 6.02
C GLU A 271 -8.78 15.02 6.68
N LEU A 272 -8.67 13.87 5.99
CA LEU A 272 -7.93 12.73 6.50
C LEU A 272 -6.45 13.10 6.73
N GLY A 273 -5.82 13.81 5.81
CA GLY A 273 -4.44 14.30 5.95
C GLY A 273 -4.24 15.15 7.20
N VAL A 274 -5.19 16.05 7.51
CA VAL A 274 -5.18 16.85 8.74
C VAL A 274 -5.26 15.96 9.99
N ILE A 275 -6.15 14.97 10.00
CA ILE A 275 -6.27 14.04 11.14
C ILE A 275 -4.97 13.26 11.35
N LEU A 276 -4.42 12.67 10.27
CA LEU A 276 -3.20 11.84 10.32
C LEU A 276 -1.95 12.65 10.68
N GLY A 277 -1.90 13.94 10.32
CA GLY A 277 -0.80 14.85 10.64
C GLY A 277 -0.54 15.00 12.15
N ASN A 278 -1.56 14.80 12.99
CA ASN A 278 -1.42 14.84 14.44
C ASN A 278 -0.72 13.61 15.04
N GLY A 279 -0.64 12.51 14.28
CA GLY A 279 -0.15 11.22 14.76
C GLY A 279 1.32 10.93 14.46
N ASN A 280 2.04 11.80 13.75
CA ASN A 280 3.38 11.49 13.20
C ASN A 280 3.38 10.26 12.25
N VAL A 281 2.32 10.14 11.45
CA VAL A 281 2.14 9.04 10.50
C VAL A 281 3.13 9.16 9.34
N HIS A 282 3.89 8.11 9.09
CA HIS A 282 4.87 8.04 8.00
C HIS A 282 4.36 7.24 6.80
N LEU A 283 3.46 6.29 7.07
CA LEU A 283 2.83 5.47 6.04
C LEU A 283 1.33 5.36 6.32
N ALA A 284 0.52 5.81 5.36
CA ALA A 284 -0.91 5.47 5.30
C ALA A 284 -1.11 4.24 4.41
N VAL A 285 -1.85 3.23 4.86
CA VAL A 285 -2.26 2.08 4.05
C VAL A 285 -3.78 2.13 3.91
N LEU A 286 -4.25 2.56 2.75
CA LEU A 286 -5.67 2.70 2.43
C LEU A 286 -6.14 1.47 1.67
N ASN A 287 -6.70 0.49 2.38
CA ASN A 287 -7.34 -0.66 1.78
C ASN A 287 -8.83 -0.37 1.55
N CYS A 288 -9.08 0.57 0.64
CA CYS A 288 -10.41 0.92 0.18
C CYS A 288 -10.41 1.12 -1.34
N CYS A 289 -11.52 0.78 -1.99
CA CYS A 289 -11.66 0.87 -3.44
C CYS A 289 -11.33 2.28 -3.95
N GLU A 290 -10.66 2.33 -5.11
CA GLU A 290 -10.34 3.57 -5.84
C GLU A 290 -9.46 4.59 -5.10
N SER A 291 -8.91 4.26 -3.93
CA SER A 291 -8.03 5.15 -3.17
C SER A 291 -6.72 5.51 -3.87
N ALA A 292 -6.33 4.77 -4.92
CA ALA A 292 -5.23 5.11 -5.82
C ALA A 292 -5.67 5.52 -7.25
N ARG A 293 -6.98 5.70 -7.50
CA ARG A 293 -7.49 6.06 -8.83
C ARG A 293 -7.28 7.55 -9.10
N GLY A 294 -6.68 7.88 -10.23
CA GLY A 294 -6.53 9.28 -10.65
C GLY A 294 -5.13 9.87 -10.43
N ASN A 295 -5.05 11.20 -10.27
CA ASN A 295 -3.82 11.97 -10.05
C ASN A 295 -3.71 12.46 -8.58
N SER A 296 -2.75 13.34 -8.28
CA SER A 296 -2.52 13.91 -6.94
C SER A 296 -3.77 14.50 -6.28
N SER A 297 -4.73 14.99 -7.06
CA SER A 297 -5.97 15.59 -6.53
C SER A 297 -7.10 14.58 -6.31
N SER A 298 -7.18 13.53 -7.12
CA SER A 298 -8.33 12.61 -7.12
C SER A 298 -8.08 11.26 -6.43
N SER A 299 -6.81 10.86 -6.30
CA SER A 299 -6.39 9.66 -5.57
C SER A 299 -6.17 10.02 -4.11
N THR A 300 -6.92 9.42 -3.19
CA THR A 300 -6.77 9.66 -1.74
C THR A 300 -5.34 9.40 -1.28
N GLY A 301 -4.70 8.32 -1.75
CA GLY A 301 -3.31 8.01 -1.41
C GLY A 301 -2.31 9.04 -1.94
N ALA A 302 -2.49 9.50 -3.18
CA ALA A 302 -1.63 10.50 -3.77
C ALA A 302 -1.81 11.88 -3.10
N ALA A 303 -3.05 12.25 -2.77
CA ALA A 303 -3.40 13.48 -2.08
C ALA A 303 -2.85 13.53 -0.65
N LEU A 304 -2.88 12.42 0.09
CA LEU A 304 -2.24 12.32 1.41
C LEU A 304 -0.74 12.59 1.33
N VAL A 305 -0.08 12.06 0.29
CA VAL A 305 1.36 12.27 0.08
C VAL A 305 1.67 13.72 -0.29
N ASP A 306 0.86 14.31 -1.16
CA ASP A 306 0.97 15.72 -1.53
C ASP A 306 0.74 16.65 -0.33
N SER A 307 -0.15 16.25 0.58
CA SER A 307 -0.53 16.98 1.80
C SER A 307 0.43 16.78 2.99
N GLY A 308 1.52 16.02 2.83
CA GLY A 308 2.62 15.95 3.78
C GLY A 308 2.80 14.62 4.51
N ILE A 309 1.94 13.61 4.29
CA ILE A 309 2.25 12.24 4.74
C ILE A 309 3.38 11.70 3.85
N PRO A 310 4.50 11.20 4.41
CA PRO A 310 5.65 10.81 3.58
C PRO A 310 5.33 9.77 2.50
N MET A 311 4.47 8.81 2.83
CA MET A 311 4.13 7.71 1.93
C MET A 311 2.69 7.20 2.12
N ALA A 312 2.14 6.64 1.06
CA ALA A 312 0.86 5.94 1.09
C ALA A 312 0.87 4.67 0.23
N ILE A 313 0.24 3.60 0.70
CA ILE A 313 -0.18 2.49 -0.14
C ILE A 313 -1.70 2.58 -0.30
N ALA A 314 -2.19 2.56 -1.53
CA ALA A 314 -3.61 2.68 -1.83
C ALA A 314 -4.02 1.74 -2.97
N MET A 315 -5.31 1.46 -3.14
CA MET A 315 -5.82 0.50 -4.11
C MET A 315 -6.32 1.19 -5.38
N GLN A 316 -5.73 0.85 -6.53
CA GLN A 316 -6.09 1.50 -7.82
C GLN A 316 -7.45 1.05 -8.36
N PHE A 317 -7.82 -0.19 -8.05
CA PHE A 317 -9.09 -0.79 -8.43
C PHE A 317 -9.67 -1.49 -7.21
N ALA A 318 -10.94 -1.87 -7.30
CA ALA A 318 -11.56 -2.69 -6.27
C ALA A 318 -10.82 -4.04 -6.12
N ILE A 319 -10.55 -4.42 -4.88
CA ILE A 319 -9.80 -5.63 -4.49
C ILE A 319 -10.74 -6.61 -3.80
N THR A 320 -10.58 -7.92 -4.02
CA THR A 320 -11.36 -8.92 -3.28
C THR A 320 -10.90 -9.05 -1.84
N ASN A 321 -11.80 -9.44 -0.93
CA ASN A 321 -11.47 -9.67 0.49
C ASN A 321 -10.33 -10.68 0.68
N ILE A 322 -10.26 -11.71 -0.18
CA ILE A 322 -9.17 -12.69 -0.17
C ILE A 322 -7.85 -12.03 -0.54
N ALA A 323 -7.81 -11.23 -1.61
CA ALA A 323 -6.60 -10.53 -2.03
C ALA A 323 -6.16 -9.48 -0.99
N ALA A 324 -7.10 -8.73 -0.42
CA ALA A 324 -6.89 -7.78 0.68
C ALA A 324 -6.27 -8.44 1.92
N SER A 325 -6.88 -9.52 2.43
CA SER A 325 -6.34 -10.29 3.57
C SER A 325 -4.93 -10.83 3.30
N ARG A 326 -4.67 -11.33 2.08
CA ARG A 326 -3.34 -11.83 1.69
C ARG A 326 -2.31 -10.71 1.58
N PHE A 327 -2.70 -9.56 1.04
CA PHE A 327 -1.88 -8.36 0.96
C PHE A 327 -1.46 -7.91 2.36
N SER A 328 -2.43 -7.57 3.22
CA SER A 328 -2.18 -7.01 4.55
C SER A 328 -1.38 -7.99 5.42
N GLY A 329 -1.73 -9.28 5.42
CA GLY A 329 -0.99 -10.30 6.16
C GLY A 329 0.47 -10.43 5.76
N MET A 330 0.76 -10.53 4.46
CA MET A 330 2.14 -10.71 3.99
C MET A 330 2.95 -9.41 4.08
N PHE A 331 2.31 -8.27 3.83
CA PHE A 331 2.93 -6.96 3.95
C PHE A 331 3.43 -6.72 5.39
N TYR A 332 2.54 -6.85 6.38
CA TYR A 332 2.91 -6.67 7.78
C TYR A 332 3.86 -7.75 8.29
N LYS A 333 3.75 -8.98 7.80
CA LYS A 333 4.70 -10.05 8.16
C LYS A 333 6.12 -9.68 7.70
N SER A 334 6.24 -9.17 6.48
CA SER A 334 7.51 -8.75 5.90
C SER A 334 8.10 -7.54 6.65
N LEU A 335 7.29 -6.51 6.89
CA LEU A 335 7.70 -5.34 7.67
C LEU A 335 8.17 -5.70 9.07
N LYS A 336 7.40 -6.55 9.77
CA LYS A 336 7.76 -7.05 11.10
C LYS A 336 9.15 -7.70 11.07
N THR A 337 9.45 -8.51 10.05
CA THR A 337 10.77 -9.14 9.87
C THR A 337 11.90 -8.21 9.43
N GLY A 338 11.67 -6.89 9.36
CA GLY A 338 12.70 -5.88 9.03
C GLY A 338 12.86 -5.64 7.54
N ALA A 339 11.88 -6.00 6.70
CA ALA A 339 11.89 -5.60 5.30
C ALA A 339 11.58 -4.10 5.16
N THR A 340 12.18 -3.44 4.17
CA THR A 340 11.73 -2.10 3.74
C THR A 340 10.29 -2.16 3.22
N ILE A 341 9.62 -1.01 3.11
CA ILE A 341 8.24 -0.93 2.60
C ILE A 341 8.14 -1.45 1.17
N GLU A 342 9.09 -1.10 0.31
CA GLU A 342 9.17 -1.56 -1.08
C GLU A 342 9.29 -3.07 -1.14
N LYS A 343 10.21 -3.63 -0.33
CA LYS A 343 10.43 -5.07 -0.26
C LYS A 343 9.19 -5.80 0.26
N ALA A 344 8.58 -5.28 1.32
CA ALA A 344 7.37 -5.83 1.90
C ALA A 344 6.21 -5.84 0.89
N LEU A 345 6.05 -4.76 0.13
CA LEU A 345 5.05 -4.67 -0.93
C LEU A 345 5.34 -5.67 -2.04
N THR A 346 6.57 -5.74 -2.56
CA THR A 346 6.93 -6.72 -3.61
C THR A 346 6.66 -8.16 -3.16
N VAL A 347 7.01 -8.52 -1.91
CA VAL A 347 6.73 -9.85 -1.36
C VAL A 347 5.23 -10.09 -1.21
N ALA A 348 4.45 -9.09 -0.79
CA ALA A 348 3.00 -9.18 -0.75
C ALA A 348 2.41 -9.42 -2.16
N ARG A 349 2.86 -8.70 -3.18
CA ARG A 349 2.44 -8.90 -4.58
C ARG A 349 2.77 -10.32 -5.08
N GLN A 350 3.98 -10.82 -4.79
CA GLN A 350 4.35 -12.21 -5.09
C GLN A 350 3.43 -13.22 -4.41
N TYR A 351 3.09 -12.98 -3.14
CA TYR A 351 2.19 -13.86 -2.38
C TYR A 351 0.75 -13.81 -2.90
N MET A 352 0.24 -12.63 -3.30
CA MET A 352 -1.05 -12.48 -3.97
C MET A 352 -1.08 -13.24 -5.30
N ARG A 353 0.02 -13.17 -6.08
CA ARG A 353 0.15 -13.83 -7.39
C ARG A 353 -0.01 -15.35 -7.33
N LEU A 354 0.20 -15.96 -6.16
CA LEU A 354 -0.02 -17.40 -5.93
C LEU A 354 -1.49 -17.82 -6.05
N GLN A 355 -2.44 -16.89 -5.94
CA GLN A 355 -3.88 -17.17 -5.99
C GLN A 355 -4.58 -16.43 -7.12
N SER A 356 -4.19 -15.17 -7.38
CA SER A 356 -4.78 -14.33 -8.41
C SER A 356 -3.76 -14.02 -9.50
N SER A 357 -4.16 -14.06 -10.78
CA SER A 357 -3.30 -13.63 -11.89
C SER A 357 -3.28 -12.13 -12.10
N VAL A 358 -4.27 -11.43 -11.56
CA VAL A 358 -4.50 -10.01 -11.86
C VAL A 358 -4.40 -9.11 -10.63
N GLU A 359 -4.89 -9.51 -9.45
CA GLU A 359 -5.08 -8.55 -8.33
C GLU A 359 -3.79 -8.08 -7.64
N TRP A 360 -2.67 -8.76 -7.87
CA TRP A 360 -1.38 -8.41 -7.25
C TRP A 360 -0.87 -7.02 -7.66
N GLY A 361 -1.33 -6.46 -8.78
CA GLY A 361 -0.94 -5.11 -9.24
C GLY A 361 -1.81 -3.99 -8.66
N ILE A 362 -2.88 -4.30 -7.93
CA ILE A 362 -3.83 -3.30 -7.40
C ILE A 362 -3.22 -2.37 -6.34
N PRO A 363 -2.41 -2.86 -5.37
CA PRO A 363 -1.82 -1.97 -4.36
C PRO A 363 -0.72 -1.12 -5.00
N VAL A 364 -0.90 0.20 -4.98
CA VAL A 364 0.01 1.22 -5.53
C VAL A 364 0.72 1.91 -4.37
N PHE A 365 2.03 2.11 -4.51
CA PHE A 365 2.84 2.79 -3.51
C PHE A 365 3.20 4.19 -3.98
N PHE A 366 2.73 5.20 -3.25
CA PHE A 366 3.04 6.60 -3.44
C PHE A 366 4.09 7.05 -2.41
N THR A 367 5.07 7.83 -2.87
CA THR A 367 6.08 8.46 -2.01
C THR A 367 6.33 9.89 -2.43
N ARG A 368 6.81 10.70 -1.49
CA ARG A 368 7.41 12.02 -1.76
C ARG A 368 8.93 11.90 -1.94
N ALA A 369 9.53 12.87 -2.62
CA ALA A 369 10.97 13.02 -2.74
C ALA A 369 11.75 12.79 -1.43
N GLY A 370 12.79 11.97 -1.47
CA GLY A 370 13.66 11.70 -0.32
C GLY A 370 13.04 10.84 0.79
N SER A 371 11.74 10.58 0.75
CA SER A 371 11.05 9.79 1.77
C SER A 371 11.44 8.32 1.63
N CYS A 372 12.19 7.84 2.61
CA CYS A 372 12.51 6.44 2.82
C CYS A 372 12.36 6.17 4.30
N VAL A 373 11.58 5.16 4.66
CA VAL A 373 11.48 4.70 6.04
C VAL A 373 12.16 3.37 6.18
N LEU A 374 13.15 3.33 7.06
CA LEU A 374 13.73 2.10 7.55
C LEU A 374 13.18 1.82 8.94
N PHE A 375 12.64 0.62 9.11
CA PHE A 375 12.20 0.11 10.40
C PHE A 375 13.33 -0.72 10.98
N GLU A 376 14.13 -0.11 11.85
CA GLU A 376 15.30 -0.74 12.45
C GLU A 376 14.90 -2.07 13.13
N PRO A 377 15.67 -3.16 12.98
CA PRO A 377 15.49 -4.33 13.82
C PRO A 377 15.71 -3.96 15.29
N ALA A 378 14.95 -4.57 16.21
CA ALA A 378 15.17 -4.34 17.64
C ALA A 378 16.64 -4.69 17.95
N ALA A 379 17.38 -3.78 18.58
CA ALA A 379 18.72 -4.08 19.04
C ALA A 379 18.66 -5.33 19.93
N VAL A 380 19.32 -6.41 19.51
CA VAL A 380 19.56 -7.56 20.38
C VAL A 380 20.71 -7.16 21.30
N GLY A 381 20.43 -6.41 22.36
CA GLY A 381 21.47 -5.89 23.24
C GLY A 381 20.93 -5.19 24.47
N ALA A 382 21.27 -5.76 25.63
CA ALA A 382 20.90 -5.37 26.99
C ALA A 382 19.39 -5.46 27.30
N MET A 383 18.93 -6.70 27.50
CA MET A 383 17.98 -6.96 28.58
C MET A 383 18.69 -6.53 29.87
N GLN A 384 18.59 -5.24 30.23
CA GLN A 384 18.88 -4.81 31.58
C GLN A 384 17.85 -5.54 32.43
N THR A 385 18.32 -6.57 33.13
CA THR A 385 17.65 -7.08 34.32
C THR A 385 17.58 -5.92 35.31
N GLU A 386 16.56 -5.08 35.19
CA GLU A 386 16.10 -4.33 36.34
C GLU A 386 15.75 -5.37 37.40
N GLY A 387 16.49 -5.30 38.49
CA GLY A 387 16.45 -6.29 39.56
C GLY A 387 15.01 -6.48 40.02
N LEU A 388 14.57 -7.74 39.96
CA LEU A 388 13.47 -8.21 40.77
C LEU A 388 13.79 -7.91 42.25
N VAL A 389 13.28 -6.79 42.74
CA VAL A 389 13.06 -6.63 44.18
C VAL A 389 11.94 -7.60 44.52
N ALA A 390 12.31 -8.73 45.12
CA ALA A 390 11.38 -9.71 45.62
C ALA A 390 10.44 -9.05 46.65
N PRO A 391 9.11 -9.07 46.47
CA PRO A 391 8.21 -8.71 47.54
C PRO A 391 8.25 -9.81 48.60
N ALA A 392 8.40 -9.40 49.86
CA ALA A 392 8.37 -10.28 51.01
C ALA A 392 7.07 -11.10 51.05
N ALA A 393 7.20 -12.37 51.43
CA ALA A 393 6.10 -13.32 51.52
C ALA A 393 5.00 -12.85 52.48
N GLY A 394 3.81 -12.56 51.94
CA GLY A 394 2.55 -12.53 52.68
C GLY A 394 1.91 -13.93 52.76
N PRO A 395 1.01 -14.19 53.72
CA PRO A 395 0.54 -15.54 54.01
C PRO A 395 -0.39 -16.07 52.92
N ALA A 396 -0.32 -17.38 52.69
CA ALA A 396 -1.07 -18.10 51.69
C ALA A 396 -2.59 -17.95 51.86
N THR A 397 -3.28 -17.47 50.81
CA THR A 397 -4.74 -17.51 50.69
C THR A 397 -5.17 -18.64 49.77
N ALA A 398 -6.17 -19.41 50.21
CA ALA A 398 -6.69 -20.62 49.61
C ALA A 398 -7.28 -20.45 48.19
N SER A 399 -7.29 -21.55 47.44
CA SER A 399 -7.89 -21.67 46.10
C SER A 399 -9.39 -21.28 46.06
N PRO A 400 -9.88 -20.69 44.95
CA PRO A 400 -11.28 -20.33 44.81
C PRO A 400 -12.16 -21.58 44.57
N PRO A 401 -13.45 -21.55 44.98
CA PRO A 401 -14.38 -22.64 44.70
C PRO A 401 -14.82 -22.63 43.22
N PRO A 402 -15.34 -23.77 42.71
CA PRO A 402 -15.79 -23.85 41.32
C PRO A 402 -17.01 -22.93 41.06
N LEU A 403 -16.99 -22.30 39.89
CA LEU A 403 -18.03 -21.38 39.40
C LEU A 403 -19.41 -22.05 39.35
N GLN A 404 -20.38 -21.54 40.11
CA GLN A 404 -21.79 -21.85 39.89
C GLN A 404 -22.32 -21.05 38.70
N MET A 405 -22.94 -21.74 37.73
CA MET A 405 -23.54 -21.10 36.56
C MET A 405 -24.79 -20.31 36.96
N THR A 406 -25.00 -19.18 36.29
CA THR A 406 -26.16 -18.31 36.55
C THR A 406 -27.42 -18.84 35.85
N LYS A 407 -28.61 -18.58 36.42
CA LYS A 407 -29.92 -18.97 35.85
C LYS A 407 -30.14 -18.49 34.40
N ALA A 408 -29.43 -17.44 33.97
CA ALA A 408 -29.47 -16.95 32.60
C ALA A 408 -28.73 -17.89 31.61
N GLN A 409 -27.66 -18.54 32.06
CA GLN A 409 -26.87 -19.47 31.26
C GLN A 409 -27.56 -20.84 31.10
N GLU A 410 -28.33 -21.27 32.10
CA GLU A 410 -29.16 -22.49 32.02
C GLU A 410 -30.30 -22.31 31.01
N LYS A 411 -30.96 -21.14 31.03
CA LYS A 411 -32.07 -20.82 30.11
C LYS A 411 -31.62 -20.70 28.64
N LEU A 412 -30.38 -20.28 28.42
CA LEU A 412 -29.74 -20.21 27.09
C LEU A 412 -29.44 -21.59 26.51
N ARG A 413 -29.14 -22.59 27.35
CA ARG A 413 -28.92 -23.97 26.92
C ARG A 413 -30.21 -24.70 26.56
N GLU A 414 -31.29 -24.49 27.31
CA GLU A 414 -32.62 -25.04 26.98
C GLU A 414 -33.13 -24.53 25.62
N LEU A 415 -32.93 -23.24 25.34
CA LEU A 415 -33.35 -22.63 24.06
C LEU A 415 -32.59 -23.19 22.85
N TRP A 416 -31.37 -23.71 23.04
CA TRP A 416 -30.49 -24.15 21.96
C TRP A 416 -30.38 -25.67 21.83
N GLY A 417 -31.20 -26.43 22.57
CA GLY A 417 -31.27 -27.89 22.45
C GLY A 417 -29.98 -28.62 22.85
N LEU A 418 -29.09 -27.95 23.58
CA LEU A 418 -27.81 -28.51 24.04
C LEU A 418 -27.98 -29.01 25.48
N SER A 419 -28.73 -30.09 25.65
CA SER A 419 -28.66 -30.92 26.85
C SER A 419 -27.46 -31.86 26.76
N SER A 420 -26.68 -31.90 27.84
CA SER A 420 -25.47 -32.71 28.02
C SER A 420 -25.66 -34.20 27.83
#